data_AF-A0A7S1ELQ2-F1
#
_entry.id   AF-A0A7S1ELQ2-F1
#
_cell.length_a   1.000
_cell.length_b   1.000
_cell.length_c   1.000
_cell.angle_alpha   90.00
_cell.angle_beta   90.00
_cell.angle_gamma   90.00
#
_symmetry.space_group_name_H-M   'P 1'
#
loop_
_entity.id
_entity.type
_entity.pdbx_description
1 polymer ?
#
loop_
_entity_poly.entity_id
_entity_poly.type
_entity_poly.pdbx_seq_one_letter_code
_entity_poly.pdbx_strand_id
1 'polypeptide(L)'
;TEVPRASVEFPSPGVMKAELRWSASLLSAHGLLHSAKWAAEQAVGLGTSECSRSHDCNAIYNVQAVPAEEEDAVALAKVLYDVREFRRGVHALQGCSSPRAVFLRGY
;
A
#
# COMPACT_ATOMS: atom_id res chain seq x y z
N THR A 1 -22.32 0.97 37.85
CA THR A 1 -22.33 2.16 36.98
C THR A 1 -21.94 1.71 35.60
N GLU A 2 -22.92 1.49 34.71
CA GLU A 2 -22.65 1.09 33.32
C GLU A 2 -22.20 2.32 32.54
N VAL A 3 -20.96 2.29 32.03
CA VAL A 3 -20.45 3.34 31.15
C VAL A 3 -21.05 3.08 29.76
N PRO A 4 -21.75 4.04 29.13
CA PRO A 4 -22.29 3.85 27.80
C PRO A 4 -21.14 3.58 26.82
N ARG A 5 -21.16 2.40 26.18
CA ARG A 5 -20.19 2.03 25.16
C ARG A 5 -20.42 2.97 23.98
N ALA A 6 -19.49 3.90 23.75
CA ALA A 6 -19.52 4.72 22.55
C ALA A 6 -19.61 3.79 21.33
N SER A 7 -20.61 3.99 20.50
CA SER A 7 -20.69 3.35 19.19
C SER A 7 -19.51 3.85 18.38
N VAL A 8 -18.47 3.02 18.26
CA VAL A 8 -17.30 3.31 17.44
C VAL A 8 -17.76 3.29 15.99
N GLU A 9 -17.86 4.46 15.38
CA GLU A 9 -18.08 4.58 13.94
C GLU A 9 -16.79 4.15 13.24
N PHE A 10 -16.88 3.06 12.47
CA PHE A 10 -15.76 2.61 11.66
C PHE A 10 -15.72 3.42 10.37
N PRO A 11 -14.54 3.95 9.98
CA PRO A 11 -14.39 4.61 8.68
C PRO A 11 -14.71 3.65 7.54
N SER A 12 -15.08 4.17 6.38
CA SER A 12 -15.33 3.30 5.23
C SER A 12 -14.04 2.54 4.83
N PRO A 13 -14.14 1.33 4.25
CA PRO A 13 -12.97 0.54 3.88
C PRO A 13 -11.98 1.28 2.97
N GLY A 14 -12.49 2.13 2.08
CA GLY A 14 -11.66 2.98 1.22
C GLY A 14 -10.79 3.96 2.02
N VAL A 15 -11.35 4.59 3.07
CA VAL A 15 -10.60 5.49 3.94
C VAL A 15 -9.55 4.71 4.74
N MET A 16 -9.90 3.55 5.29
CA MET A 16 -8.92 2.68 5.97
C MET A 16 -7.76 2.32 5.05
N LYS A 17 -8.05 1.98 3.79
CA LYS A 17 -7.04 1.65 2.80
C LYS A 17 -6.11 2.83 2.51
N ALA A 18 -6.65 4.04 2.35
CA ALA A 18 -5.86 5.24 2.16
C ALA A 18 -4.92 5.51 3.35
N GLU A 19 -5.42 5.40 4.58
CA GLU A 19 -4.61 5.56 5.81
C GLU A 19 -3.52 4.49 5.93
N LEU A 20 -3.81 3.25 5.54
CA LEU A 20 -2.83 2.16 5.52
C LEU A 20 -1.73 2.39 4.48
N ARG A 21 -2.06 2.87 3.28
CA ARG A 21 -1.07 3.24 2.25
C ARG A 21 -0.17 4.37 2.74
N TRP A 22 -0.75 5.41 3.32
CA TRP A 22 -0.01 6.51 3.92
C TRP A 22 0.96 6.00 5.00
N SER A 23 0.45 5.17 5.91
CA SER A 23 1.23 4.56 6.98
C SER A 23 2.37 3.70 6.43
N ALA A 24 2.11 2.88 5.40
CA ALA A 24 3.15 2.06 4.77
C ALA A 24 4.28 2.92 4.19
N SER A 25 3.93 4.02 3.49
CA SER A 25 4.90 4.96 2.94
C SER A 25 5.71 5.67 4.04
N LEU A 26 5.02 6.19 5.06
CA LEU A 26 5.63 6.89 6.18
C LEU A 26 6.59 6.00 6.96
N LEU A 27 6.15 4.78 7.31
CA LEU A 27 6.96 3.82 8.07
C LEU A 27 8.17 3.35 7.25
N SER A 28 7.99 3.14 5.94
CA SER A 28 9.08 2.77 5.03
C SER A 28 10.12 3.89 4.93
N ALA A 29 9.69 5.15 4.84
CA ALA A 29 10.59 6.31 4.84
C ALA A 29 11.42 6.45 6.14
N HIS A 30 10.90 5.94 7.26
CA HIS A 30 11.59 5.92 8.56
C HIS A 30 12.35 4.62 8.86
N GLY A 31 12.42 3.68 7.90
CA GLY A 31 13.13 2.41 8.09
C GLY A 31 12.40 1.40 8.98
N LEU A 32 11.12 1.62 9.30
CA LEU A 32 10.30 0.70 10.09
C LEU A 32 9.66 -0.38 9.19
N LEU A 33 10.54 -1.21 8.58
CA LEU A 33 10.18 -2.04 7.43
C LEU A 33 9.11 -3.11 7.72
N HIS A 34 9.13 -3.73 8.90
CA HIS A 34 8.13 -4.75 9.25
C HIS A 34 6.74 -4.15 9.50
N SER A 35 6.68 -2.96 10.11
CA SER A 35 5.42 -2.23 10.29
C SER A 35 4.89 -1.75 8.95
N ALA A 36 5.76 -1.27 8.06
CA ALA A 36 5.40 -0.90 6.69
C ALA A 36 4.86 -2.11 5.91
N LYS A 37 5.50 -3.29 6.07
CA LYS A 37 5.07 -4.54 5.43
C LYS A 37 3.66 -4.92 5.87
N TRP A 38 3.42 -4.92 7.18
CA TRP A 38 2.11 -5.23 7.72
C TRP A 38 1.05 -4.26 7.18
N ALA A 39 1.31 -2.95 7.21
CA ALA A 39 0.37 -1.96 6.69
C ALA A 39 0.05 -2.17 5.20
N ALA A 40 1.06 -2.50 4.38
CA ALA A 40 0.87 -2.80 2.97
C ALA A 40 0.08 -4.09 2.72
N GLU A 41 0.33 -5.16 3.50
CA GLU A 41 -0.42 -6.42 3.43
C GLU A 41 -1.91 -6.18 3.77
N GLN A 42 -2.19 -5.39 4.80
CA GLN A 42 -3.56 -5.02 5.15
C GLN A 42 -4.24 -4.16 4.07
N ALA A 43 -3.52 -3.21 3.46
CA ALA A 43 -4.08 -2.37 2.40
C ALA A 43 -4.52 -3.19 1.17
N VAL A 44 -3.72 -4.18 0.78
CA VAL A 44 -4.04 -5.10 -0.33
C VAL A 44 -5.26 -5.97 0.00
N GLY A 45 -5.41 -6.40 1.26
CA GLY A 45 -6.53 -7.21 1.71
C GLY A 45 -7.90 -6.49 1.68
N LEU A 46 -7.94 -5.16 1.68
CA LEU A 46 -9.19 -4.38 1.68
C LEU A 46 -9.86 -4.23 0.29
N GLY A 47 -9.26 -4.78 -0.77
CA GLY A 47 -9.84 -4.78 -2.13
C GLY A 47 -9.86 -3.40 -2.79
N THR A 48 -10.28 -3.33 -4.05
CA THR A 48 -10.35 -2.10 -4.86
C THR A 48 -11.64 -1.33 -4.58
N SER A 49 -11.83 -0.86 -3.35
CA SER A 49 -12.82 0.20 -3.09
C SER A 49 -12.22 1.51 -3.59
N GLU A 50 -12.86 2.14 -4.58
CA GLU A 50 -12.47 3.46 -5.07
C GLU A 50 -12.36 4.43 -3.89
N CYS A 51 -11.15 4.88 -3.58
CA CYS A 51 -10.93 5.95 -2.62
C CYS A 51 -10.00 6.97 -3.25
N SER A 52 -10.60 8.02 -3.79
CA SER A 52 -9.96 9.14 -4.48
C SER A 52 -9.30 10.12 -3.50
N ARG A 53 -8.57 9.64 -2.49
CA ARG A 53 -7.79 10.50 -1.58
C ARG A 53 -6.31 10.31 -1.83
N SER A 54 -5.82 10.98 -2.88
CA SER A 54 -4.40 11.19 -3.11
C SER A 54 -3.88 12.20 -2.07
N HIS A 55 -3.13 11.73 -1.07
CA HIS A 55 -2.32 12.62 -0.24
C HIS A 55 -1.08 12.98 -1.06
N ASP A 56 -1.27 13.92 -1.98
CA ASP A 56 -0.22 14.37 -2.89
C ASP A 56 0.78 15.26 -2.16
N CYS A 57 1.96 14.70 -1.89
CA CYS A 57 3.17 15.50 -1.69
C CYS A 57 4.22 15.29 -2.80
N ASN A 58 3.93 14.48 -3.83
CA ASN A 58 4.93 14.03 -4.81
C ASN A 58 4.50 14.11 -6.29
N ALA A 59 3.59 15.02 -6.64
CA ALA A 59 3.07 15.18 -8.00
C ALA A 59 4.09 15.76 -9.02
N ILE A 60 5.28 16.20 -8.59
CA ILE A 60 6.23 16.93 -9.44
C ILE A 60 7.18 16.00 -10.22
N TYR A 61 7.32 14.70 -9.86
CA TYR A 61 8.37 13.81 -10.43
C TYR A 61 7.91 12.41 -10.88
N ASN A 62 6.63 12.05 -10.81
CA ASN A 62 6.21 10.66 -11.06
C ASN A 62 6.02 10.38 -12.56
N VAL A 63 7.13 10.22 -13.29
CA VAL A 63 7.17 9.91 -14.74
C VAL A 63 6.61 8.50 -15.08
N GLN A 64 6.28 7.69 -14.08
CA GLN A 64 5.71 6.34 -14.27
C GLN A 64 4.36 6.23 -13.55
N ALA A 65 3.29 6.65 -14.21
CA ALA A 65 1.94 6.40 -13.74
C ALA A 65 1.70 4.89 -13.65
N VAL A 66 1.63 4.36 -12.43
CA VAL A 66 1.16 2.99 -12.19
C VAL A 66 -0.37 3.05 -12.22
N PRO A 67 -1.05 2.14 -12.95
CA PRO A 67 -2.50 2.04 -12.90
C PRO A 67 -2.98 1.92 -11.45
N ALA A 68 -4.09 2.57 -11.09
CA ALA A 68 -4.62 2.53 -9.72
C ALA A 68 -4.88 1.09 -9.22
N GLU A 69 -5.18 0.17 -10.15
CA GLU A 69 -5.37 -1.25 -9.88
C GLU A 69 -4.07 -1.97 -9.49
N GLU A 70 -2.93 -1.53 -10.02
CA GLU A 70 -1.62 -2.13 -9.77
C GLU A 70 -0.86 -1.40 -8.64
N GLU A 71 -1.30 -0.21 -8.22
CA GLU A 71 -0.62 0.62 -7.23
C GLU A 71 -0.38 -0.11 -5.91
N ASP A 72 -1.38 -0.86 -5.44
CA ASP A 72 -1.27 -1.66 -4.20
C ASP A 72 -0.26 -2.78 -4.32
N ALA A 73 -0.29 -3.51 -5.43
CA ALA A 73 0.63 -4.62 -5.67
C ALA A 73 2.07 -4.12 -5.78
N VAL A 74 2.28 -2.98 -6.45
CA VAL A 74 3.59 -2.34 -6.56
C VAL A 74 4.08 -1.79 -5.22
N ALA A 75 3.19 -1.19 -4.42
CA ALA A 75 3.52 -0.73 -3.08
C ALA A 75 3.90 -1.88 -2.14
N LEU A 76 3.12 -2.97 -2.14
CA LEU A 76 3.43 -4.18 -1.38
C LEU A 76 4.75 -4.79 -1.83
N ALA A 77 4.95 -4.95 -3.14
CA ALA A 77 6.19 -5.51 -3.66
C ALA A 77 7.40 -4.69 -3.24
N LYS A 78 7.34 -3.36 -3.35
CA LYS A 78 8.42 -2.47 -2.90
C LYS A 78 8.80 -2.73 -1.44
N VAL A 79 7.82 -2.85 -0.55
CA VAL A 79 8.10 -3.11 0.87
C VAL A 79 8.63 -4.52 1.10
N LEU A 80 8.16 -5.53 0.37
CA LEU A 80 8.72 -6.88 0.42
C LEU A 80 10.18 -6.93 -0.06
N TYR A 81 10.52 -6.13 -1.08
CA TYR A 81 11.90 -5.94 -1.53
C TYR A 81 12.78 -5.29 -0.44
N ASP A 82 12.27 -4.26 0.25
CA ASP A 82 12.99 -3.64 1.37
C ASP A 82 13.32 -4.66 2.49
N VAL A 83 12.41 -5.61 2.75
CA VAL A 83 12.57 -6.68 3.76
C VAL A 83 13.35 -7.90 3.21
N ARG A 84 13.80 -7.86 1.95
CA ARG A 84 14.52 -8.94 1.25
C ARG A 84 13.69 -10.21 1.00
N GLU A 85 12.36 -10.10 0.95
CA GLU A 85 11.44 -11.18 0.61
C GLU A 85 11.15 -11.21 -0.90
N PHE A 86 12.20 -11.34 -1.71
CA PHE A 86 12.13 -11.17 -3.17
C PHE A 86 11.12 -12.09 -3.86
N ARG A 87 11.06 -13.38 -3.47
CA ARG A 87 10.11 -14.34 -4.05
C ARG A 87 8.66 -13.92 -3.85
N ARG A 88 8.35 -13.35 -2.68
CA ARG A 88 7.00 -12.84 -2.37
C ARG A 88 6.73 -11.55 -3.14
N GLY A 89 7.72 -10.68 -3.28
CA GLY A 89 7.63 -9.46 -4.11
C GLY A 89 7.32 -9.78 -5.57
N VAL A 90 8.05 -10.72 -6.18
CA VAL A 90 7.80 -11.20 -7.54
C VAL A 90 6.40 -11.81 -7.67
N HIS A 91 5.98 -12.62 -6.69
CA HIS A 91 4.66 -13.24 -6.67
C HIS A 91 3.53 -12.18 -6.64
N ALA A 92 3.69 -11.13 -5.84
CA ALA A 92 2.73 -10.03 -5.76
C ALA A 92 2.56 -9.30 -7.11
N LEU A 93 3.55 -9.35 -8.00
CA LEU A 93 3.58 -8.67 -9.30
C LEU A 93 3.24 -9.58 -10.49
N GLN A 94 2.77 -10.81 -10.28
CA GLN A 94 2.54 -11.79 -11.36
C GLN A 94 1.48 -11.34 -12.39
N GLY A 95 0.52 -10.50 -12.00
CA GLY A 95 -0.52 -9.95 -12.88
C GLY A 95 -0.28 -8.51 -13.36
N CYS A 96 0.81 -7.88 -12.91
CA CYS A 96 1.06 -6.46 -13.20
C CYS A 96 1.84 -6.26 -14.50
N SER A 97 1.36 -5.31 -15.31
CA SER A 97 1.87 -4.99 -16.64
C SER A 97 2.56 -3.62 -16.70
N SER A 98 2.42 -2.79 -15.65
CA SER A 98 3.05 -1.47 -15.63
C SER A 98 4.57 -1.57 -15.74
N PRO A 99 5.24 -0.62 -16.42
CA PRO A 99 6.70 -0.63 -16.57
C PRO A 99 7.44 -0.74 -15.23
N ARG A 100 6.90 -0.12 -14.18
CA ARG A 100 7.44 -0.17 -12.83
C ARG A 100 7.31 -1.57 -12.21
N ALA A 101 6.16 -2.23 -12.36
CA ALA A 101 5.97 -3.59 -11.89
C ALA A 101 6.86 -4.59 -12.64
N VAL A 102 6.98 -4.44 -13.96
CA VAL A 102 7.86 -5.29 -14.78
C VAL A 102 9.31 -5.12 -14.36
N PHE A 103 9.77 -3.88 -14.13
CA PHE A 103 11.11 -3.59 -13.63
C PHE A 103 11.34 -4.23 -12.26
N LEU A 104 10.44 -4.00 -11.28
CA LEU A 104 10.54 -4.58 -9.95
C LEU A 104 10.56 -6.11 -9.97
N ARG A 105 9.81 -6.75 -10.87
CA ARG A 105 9.77 -8.21 -10.99
C ARG A 105 11.10 -8.81 -11.48
N GLY A 106 11.90 -8.03 -12.22
CA GLY A 106 13.21 -8.45 -12.73
C GLY A 106 14.40 -7.93 -11.93
N TYR A 107 14.15 -7.14 -10.87
CA TYR A 107 15.17 -6.61 -9.95
C TYR A 107 15.59 -7.67 -8.94
#